data_AF-A0A3N0XL69-F1
#
_entry.id   AF-A0A3N0XL69-F1
#
_cell.length_a   1.000
_cell.length_b   1.000
_cell.length_c   1.000
_cell.angle_alpha   90.00
_cell.angle_beta   90.00
_cell.angle_gamma   90.00
#
_symmetry.space_group_name_H-M   'P 1'
#
loop_
_entity.id
_entity.type
_entity.pdbx_description
1 polymer ?
#
loop_
_entity_poly.entity_id
_entity_poly.type
_entity_poly.pdbx_seq_one_letter_code
_entity_poly.pdbx_strand_id
1 'polypeptide(L)'
;MNHWIEWWFGETYTVIAGLNKEFNSITVNNDVLDGRFRDKLKLDHQTGSLTITNITLKHAGDYELMTSESDAPLKIFSVSVYAVNVSHVTLSWYKGNSFLSSTSASDLSISLSLPLEVEYQDKNTYSCVLNNPIINQTQHLDITHLCYTCADSVHCCGPTEAVIRLVLSALVGVVTVILLVYDIRSRRAEQDQAHIHTSGT
;
A
#
# COMPACT_ATOMS: atom_id res chain seq x y z
N MET A 1 15.83 -36.06 6.43
CA MET A 1 16.30 -34.70 6.12
C MET A 1 15.97 -33.85 7.32
N ASN A 2 16.97 -33.26 7.94
CA ASN A 2 16.82 -32.52 9.19
C ASN A 2 16.23 -31.17 8.84
N HIS A 3 14.94 -30.97 9.13
CA HIS A 3 14.25 -29.73 8.79
C HIS A 3 14.49 -28.68 9.87
N TRP A 4 15.27 -27.66 9.54
CA TRP A 4 15.53 -26.51 10.43
C TRP A 4 15.01 -25.21 9.80
N ILE A 5 14.72 -24.26 10.68
CA ILE A 5 14.32 -22.88 10.36
C ILE A 5 15.24 -21.97 11.17
N GLU A 6 15.83 -20.96 10.54
CA GLU A 6 16.64 -19.96 11.23
C GLU A 6 16.24 -18.54 10.83
N TRP A 7 16.37 -17.65 11.79
CA TRP A 7 16.20 -16.21 11.63
C TRP A 7 17.53 -15.51 11.79
N TRP A 8 17.88 -14.76 10.77
CA TRP A 8 19.11 -13.98 10.67
C TRP A 8 18.77 -12.50 10.71
N PHE A 9 19.65 -11.68 11.29
CA PHE A 9 19.43 -10.24 11.41
C PHE A 9 20.64 -9.43 10.97
N GLY A 10 20.36 -8.40 10.16
CA GLY A 10 21.28 -7.34 9.74
C GLY A 10 22.34 -7.80 8.74
N GLU A 11 23.14 -6.84 8.28
CA GLU A 11 24.19 -7.03 7.26
C GLU A 11 25.33 -7.98 7.71
N THR A 12 25.45 -8.21 9.02
CA THR A 12 26.45 -9.13 9.58
C THR A 12 25.99 -10.58 9.55
N TYR A 13 24.76 -10.86 9.08
CA TYR A 13 24.17 -12.19 9.06
C TYR A 13 24.33 -12.88 10.41
N THR A 14 23.76 -12.28 11.47
CA THR A 14 23.81 -12.89 12.81
C THR A 14 22.56 -13.74 13.02
N VAL A 15 22.72 -15.02 13.37
CA VAL A 15 21.60 -15.88 13.79
C VAL A 15 21.06 -15.39 15.12
N ILE A 16 19.80 -14.97 15.15
CA ILE A 16 19.11 -14.51 16.36
C ILE A 16 18.21 -15.59 16.96
N ALA A 17 17.72 -16.53 16.15
CA ALA A 17 16.95 -17.66 16.63
C ALA A 17 16.87 -18.81 15.60
N GLY A 18 16.63 -20.02 16.08
CA GLY A 18 16.42 -21.20 15.24
C GLY A 18 15.44 -22.20 15.84
N LEU A 19 14.84 -23.00 14.98
CA LEU A 19 13.97 -24.12 15.31
C LEU A 19 14.45 -25.36 14.56
N ASN A 20 14.76 -26.41 15.30
CA ASN A 20 15.00 -27.74 14.76
C ASN A 20 13.72 -28.57 14.92
N LYS A 21 13.05 -28.91 13.81
CA LYS A 21 11.77 -29.65 13.83
C LYS A 21 11.94 -31.13 14.23
N GLU A 22 13.11 -31.72 13.99
CA GLU A 22 13.37 -33.12 14.32
C GLU A 22 13.46 -33.34 15.83
N PHE A 23 14.12 -32.41 16.53
CA PHE A 23 14.24 -32.45 17.99
C PHE A 23 13.21 -31.58 18.71
N ASN A 24 12.31 -30.91 17.98
CA ASN A 24 11.39 -29.89 18.48
C ASN A 24 12.09 -28.87 19.42
N SER A 25 13.31 -28.49 19.05
CA SER A 25 14.21 -27.69 19.88
C SER A 25 14.31 -26.28 19.32
N ILE A 26 14.10 -25.29 20.19
CA ILE A 26 14.30 -23.87 19.87
C ILE A 26 15.63 -23.41 20.45
N THR A 27 16.39 -22.67 19.65
CA THR A 27 17.58 -21.94 20.06
C THR A 27 17.30 -20.45 19.95
N VAL A 28 17.61 -19.68 20.99
CA VAL A 28 17.48 -18.22 20.99
C VAL A 28 18.84 -17.62 21.32
N ASN A 29 19.35 -16.80 20.41
CA ASN A 29 20.63 -16.12 20.55
C ASN A 29 20.35 -14.64 20.85
N ASN A 30 19.91 -14.35 22.07
CA ASN A 30 19.45 -13.01 22.44
C ASN A 30 20.55 -12.09 23.02
N ASP A 31 21.70 -12.67 23.40
CA ASP A 31 22.89 -11.96 23.90
C ASP A 31 23.86 -11.54 22.79
N VAL A 32 23.54 -11.84 21.53
CA VAL A 32 24.34 -11.41 20.36
C VAL A 32 24.20 -9.92 20.10
N LEU A 33 25.11 -9.38 19.28
CA LEU A 33 25.22 -7.94 18.99
C LEU A 33 25.47 -7.14 20.29
N ASP A 34 24.75 -6.04 20.52
CA ASP A 34 24.79 -5.28 21.77
C ASP A 34 23.77 -5.78 22.81
N GLY A 35 23.33 -7.04 22.71
CA GLY A 35 22.28 -7.62 23.56
C GLY A 35 20.90 -6.99 23.34
N ARG A 36 20.67 -6.33 22.19
CA ARG A 36 19.41 -5.64 21.89
C ARG A 36 18.19 -6.55 21.97
N PHE A 37 18.37 -7.83 21.67
CA PHE A 37 17.32 -8.83 21.63
C PHE A 37 17.10 -9.57 22.95
N ARG A 38 17.86 -9.26 24.01
CA ARG A 38 17.78 -9.94 25.31
C ARG A 38 16.35 -9.95 25.84
N ASP A 39 15.86 -11.14 26.17
CA ASP A 39 14.51 -11.41 26.66
C ASP A 39 13.35 -10.98 25.74
N LYS A 40 13.62 -10.63 24.47
CA LYS A 40 12.59 -10.08 23.55
C LYS A 40 12.13 -11.06 22.48
N LEU A 41 12.92 -12.09 22.18
CA LEU A 41 12.65 -13.04 21.09
C LEU A 41 11.82 -14.23 21.58
N LYS A 42 10.84 -14.63 20.78
CA LYS A 42 10.08 -15.88 20.94
C LYS A 42 9.88 -16.52 19.58
N LEU A 43 10.03 -17.84 19.50
CA LEU A 43 9.71 -18.62 18.31
C LEU A 43 8.49 -19.49 18.57
N ASP A 44 7.61 -19.57 17.57
CA ASP A 44 6.53 -20.56 17.57
C ASP A 44 7.09 -21.96 17.26
N HIS A 45 6.81 -22.93 18.13
CA HIS A 45 7.32 -24.30 18.01
C HIS A 45 6.75 -25.07 16.82
N GLN A 46 5.57 -24.70 16.30
CA GLN A 46 4.92 -25.41 15.19
C GLN A 46 5.31 -24.80 13.85
N THR A 47 5.26 -23.46 13.74
CA THR A 47 5.46 -22.74 12.48
C THR A 47 6.87 -22.21 12.30
N GLY A 48 7.64 -22.01 13.39
CA GLY A 48 8.92 -21.31 13.36
C GLY A 48 8.80 -19.79 13.23
N SER A 49 7.61 -19.22 13.46
CA SER A 49 7.40 -17.77 13.39
C SER A 49 8.14 -17.03 14.50
N LEU A 50 8.92 -16.00 14.13
CA LEU A 50 9.62 -15.12 15.06
C LEU A 50 8.71 -14.01 15.57
N THR A 51 8.68 -13.83 16.89
CA THR A 51 8.05 -12.70 17.57
C THR A 51 9.12 -11.91 18.32
N ILE A 52 9.13 -10.59 18.11
CA ILE A 52 10.02 -9.64 18.80
C ILE A 52 9.15 -8.71 19.65
N THR A 53 9.35 -8.70 20.96
CA THR A 53 8.57 -7.88 21.90
C THR A 53 9.31 -6.61 22.28
N ASN A 54 8.54 -5.56 22.62
CA ASN A 54 9.08 -4.27 23.08
C ASN A 54 10.18 -3.75 22.14
N ILE A 55 9.78 -3.55 20.88
CA ILE A 55 10.63 -3.15 19.76
C ILE A 55 11.12 -1.71 19.98
N THR A 56 12.36 -1.40 19.59
CA THR A 56 12.98 -0.08 19.67
C THR A 56 13.68 0.22 18.34
N LEU A 57 14.16 1.45 18.14
CA LEU A 57 14.93 1.83 16.95
C LEU A 57 16.09 0.86 16.64
N LYS A 58 16.69 0.25 17.67
CA LYS A 58 17.78 -0.72 17.50
C LYS A 58 17.37 -2.01 16.80
N HIS A 59 16.08 -2.35 16.74
CA HIS A 59 15.62 -3.56 16.06
C HIS A 59 15.26 -3.32 14.60
N ALA A 60 15.44 -2.10 14.09
CA ALA A 60 15.33 -1.84 12.65
C ALA A 60 16.47 -2.52 11.90
N GLY A 61 16.18 -3.01 10.70
CA GLY A 61 17.11 -3.75 9.84
C GLY A 61 16.42 -4.88 9.10
N ASP A 62 17.20 -5.59 8.29
CA ASP A 62 16.71 -6.72 7.53
C ASP A 62 16.76 -8.01 8.36
N TYR A 63 15.71 -8.80 8.23
CA TYR A 63 15.55 -10.11 8.84
C TYR A 63 15.41 -11.15 7.74
N GLU A 64 16.23 -12.19 7.78
CA GLU A 64 16.23 -13.23 6.76
C GLU A 64 15.79 -14.56 7.36
N LEU A 65 14.87 -15.22 6.67
CA LEU A 65 14.35 -16.53 7.01
C LEU A 65 15.06 -17.58 6.15
N MET A 66 15.83 -18.46 6.80
CA MET A 66 16.53 -19.57 6.16
C MET A 66 15.88 -20.90 6.54
N THR A 67 15.86 -21.85 5.61
CA THR A 67 15.38 -23.21 5.84
C THR A 67 16.38 -24.22 5.29
N SER A 68 16.34 -25.45 5.78
CA SER A 68 17.19 -26.54 5.30
C SER A 68 17.02 -26.91 3.81
N GLU A 69 16.00 -26.36 3.14
CA GLU A 69 15.65 -26.68 1.76
C GLU A 69 16.38 -25.80 0.74
N SER A 70 16.98 -24.69 1.18
CA SER A 70 17.58 -23.69 0.32
C SER A 70 18.81 -23.06 0.98
N ASP A 71 19.89 -22.90 0.21
CA ASP A 71 21.08 -22.15 0.63
C ASP A 71 20.88 -20.62 0.50
N ALA A 72 19.73 -20.20 -0.04
CA ALA A 72 19.32 -18.79 -0.13
C ALA A 72 18.14 -18.49 0.82
N PRO A 73 18.00 -17.24 1.29
CA PRO A 73 16.88 -16.84 2.12
C PRO A 73 15.55 -17.13 1.45
N LEU A 74 14.69 -17.88 2.15
CA LEU A 74 13.32 -18.12 1.72
C LEU A 74 12.54 -16.80 1.67
N LYS A 75 12.81 -15.91 2.63
CA LYS A 75 12.18 -14.59 2.69
C LYS A 75 13.06 -13.58 3.43
N ILE A 76 13.05 -12.36 2.93
CA ILE A 76 13.71 -11.21 3.55
C ILE A 76 12.62 -10.24 4.00
N PHE A 77 12.72 -9.76 5.24
CA PHE A 77 11.80 -8.79 5.85
C PHE A 77 12.59 -7.56 6.24
N SER A 78 12.33 -6.43 5.59
CA SER A 78 12.93 -5.15 5.98
C SER A 78 12.05 -4.48 7.04
N VAL A 79 12.58 -4.32 8.25
CA VAL A 79 11.86 -3.74 9.39
C VAL A 79 12.39 -2.34 9.64
N SER A 80 11.51 -1.34 9.49
CA SER A 80 11.78 0.04 9.88
C SER A 80 11.04 0.36 11.17
N VAL A 81 11.74 0.94 12.14
CA VAL A 81 11.16 1.41 13.40
C VAL A 81 11.35 2.92 13.46
N TYR A 82 10.28 3.64 13.80
CA TYR A 82 10.29 5.10 13.91
C TYR A 82 10.00 5.50 15.35
N ALA A 83 10.84 6.38 15.90
CA ALA A 83 10.58 7.02 17.18
C ALA A 83 9.90 8.36 16.91
N VAL A 84 8.61 8.43 17.22
CA VAL A 84 7.83 9.65 17.04
C VAL A 84 7.95 10.45 18.34
N ASN A 85 8.91 11.37 18.40
CA ASN A 85 9.00 12.32 19.50
C ASN A 85 8.16 13.55 19.13
N VAL A 86 6.92 13.61 19.64
CA VAL A 86 6.02 14.73 19.34
C VAL A 86 5.97 15.65 20.55
N SER A 87 6.62 16.81 20.46
CA SER A 87 6.20 17.97 21.25
C SER A 87 4.86 18.43 20.69
N HIS A 88 3.83 18.53 21.54
CA HIS A 88 2.51 19.15 21.30
C HIS A 88 2.23 19.60 19.85
N VAL A 89 1.39 18.84 19.13
CA VAL A 89 0.94 19.22 17.78
C VAL A 89 -0.44 19.84 17.85
N THR A 90 -0.61 20.92 17.09
CA THR A 90 -1.88 21.65 17.01
C THR A 90 -2.38 21.62 15.57
N LEU A 91 -3.63 21.18 15.37
CA LEU A 91 -4.35 21.26 14.11
C LEU A 91 -5.35 22.42 14.19
N SER A 92 -5.35 23.30 13.20
CA SER A 92 -6.23 24.48 13.19
C SER A 92 -6.92 24.66 11.84
N TRP A 93 -8.22 24.94 11.88
CA TRP A 93 -9.01 25.35 10.71
C TRP A 93 -9.11 26.87 10.61
N TYR A 94 -8.99 27.36 9.38
CA TYR A 94 -9.20 28.76 9.04
C TYR A 94 -10.24 28.89 7.92
N LYS A 95 -11.03 29.98 7.97
CA LYS A 95 -11.95 30.45 6.92
C LYS A 95 -11.47 31.80 6.43
N GLY A 96 -10.85 31.82 5.25
CA GLY A 96 -10.02 32.95 4.84
C GLY A 96 -8.94 33.23 5.90
N ASN A 97 -8.90 34.45 6.44
CA ASN A 97 -8.00 34.84 7.52
C ASN A 97 -8.58 34.63 8.94
N SER A 98 -9.82 34.13 9.05
CA SER A 98 -10.49 33.95 10.35
C SER A 98 -10.24 32.56 10.91
N PHE A 99 -9.77 32.48 12.15
CA PHE A 99 -9.63 31.22 12.88
C PHE A 99 -11.00 30.61 13.19
N LEU A 100 -11.18 29.32 12.92
CA LEU A 100 -12.44 28.62 13.16
C LEU A 100 -12.37 27.72 14.39
N SER A 101 -11.39 26.82 14.43
CA SER A 101 -11.29 25.84 15.50
C SER A 101 -9.89 25.23 15.55
N SER A 102 -9.54 24.67 16.70
CA SER A 102 -8.29 23.96 16.88
C SER A 102 -8.46 22.77 17.82
N THR A 103 -7.71 21.72 17.54
CA THR A 103 -7.48 20.62 18.48
C THR A 103 -5.99 20.38 18.63
N SER A 104 -5.56 20.12 19.85
CA SER A 104 -4.18 19.81 20.18
C SER A 104 -4.12 18.45 20.81
N ALA A 105 -3.18 17.60 20.38
CA ALA A 105 -2.85 16.40 21.13
C ALA A 105 -1.42 16.45 21.62
N SER A 106 -1.27 15.85 22.79
CA SER A 106 -0.02 15.60 23.48
C SER A 106 -0.09 14.14 23.88
N ASP A 107 1.02 13.44 23.72
CA ASP A 107 1.18 11.99 23.92
C ASP A 107 0.51 11.07 22.86
N LEU A 108 1.38 10.52 22.00
CA LEU A 108 1.41 9.17 21.39
C LEU A 108 0.12 8.42 20.96
N SER A 109 -1.02 9.07 20.72
CA SER A 109 -2.12 8.52 19.92
C SER A 109 -2.61 9.55 18.89
N ILE A 110 -1.98 9.56 17.71
CA ILE A 110 -2.22 10.60 16.69
C ILE A 110 -3.41 10.19 15.81
N SER A 111 -4.62 10.36 16.32
CA SER A 111 -5.78 10.64 15.47
C SER A 111 -6.37 11.98 15.91
N LEU A 112 -5.75 13.10 15.49
CA LEU A 112 -6.41 14.40 15.56
C LEU A 112 -7.47 14.43 14.45
N SER A 113 -8.74 14.40 14.84
CA SER A 113 -9.84 14.77 13.97
C SER A 113 -10.43 16.08 14.47
N LEU A 114 -10.51 17.07 13.59
CA LEU A 114 -11.21 18.31 13.86
C LEU A 114 -12.37 18.41 12.88
N PRO A 115 -13.61 18.11 13.30
CA PRO A 115 -14.76 18.17 12.42
C PRO A 115 -14.94 19.61 11.92
N LEU A 116 -15.13 19.76 10.62
CA LEU A 116 -15.46 21.03 9.97
C LEU A 116 -16.92 21.01 9.56
N GLU A 117 -17.72 21.92 10.10
CA GLU A 117 -19.10 22.15 9.68
C GLU A 117 -19.11 23.23 8.58
N VAL A 118 -19.59 22.87 7.38
CA VAL A 118 -19.66 23.78 6.22
C VAL A 118 -21.12 23.88 5.77
N GLU A 119 -21.60 25.11 5.58
CA GLU A 119 -22.95 25.38 5.07
C GLU A 119 -23.00 25.27 3.53
N TYR A 120 -24.12 24.80 2.97
CA TYR A 120 -24.27 24.46 1.55
C TYR A 120 -23.99 25.62 0.57
N GLN A 121 -24.21 26.88 0.97
CA GLN A 121 -23.98 28.05 0.12
C GLN A 121 -22.64 28.74 0.41
N ASP A 122 -21.77 28.12 1.22
CA ASP A 122 -20.52 28.73 1.63
C ASP A 122 -19.50 28.74 0.47
N LYS A 123 -19.11 29.94 0.01
CA LYS A 123 -18.08 30.15 -1.03
C LYS A 123 -16.69 30.42 -0.47
N ASN A 124 -16.50 30.26 0.84
CA ASN A 124 -15.24 30.61 1.49
C ASN A 124 -14.16 29.54 1.28
N THR A 125 -12.90 29.96 1.34
CA THR A 125 -11.74 29.07 1.28
C THR A 125 -11.38 28.60 2.69
N TYR A 126 -11.25 27.28 2.85
CA TYR A 126 -10.88 26.65 4.11
C TYR A 126 -9.46 26.11 4.03
N SER A 127 -8.71 26.26 5.11
CA SER A 127 -7.33 25.76 5.17
C SER A 127 -7.08 25.07 6.49
N CYS A 128 -6.46 23.90 6.41
CA CYS A 128 -6.02 23.12 7.54
C CYS A 128 -4.52 23.36 7.74
N VAL A 129 -4.14 23.83 8.92
CA VAL A 129 -2.74 24.11 9.25
C VAL A 129 -2.32 23.20 10.39
N LEU A 130 -1.23 22.45 10.15
CA LEU A 130 -0.58 21.62 11.15
C LEU A 130 0.64 22.37 11.71
N ASN A 131 0.62 22.72 12.99
CA ASN A 131 1.75 23.37 13.64
C ASN A 131 2.52 22.35 14.50
N ASN A 132 3.78 22.09 14.14
CA ASN A 132 4.70 21.22 14.87
C ASN A 132 5.92 22.04 15.33
N PRO A 133 6.09 22.32 16.62
CA PRO A 133 7.11 23.26 17.12
C PRO A 133 8.57 22.75 17.16
N ILE A 134 8.94 21.69 16.43
CA ILE A 134 10.31 21.13 16.47
C ILE A 134 11.24 21.85 15.47
N ILE A 135 12.03 22.76 16.04
CA ILE A 135 13.29 23.38 15.61
C ILE A 135 14.07 22.60 14.52
N ASN A 136 14.23 23.22 13.35
CA ASN A 136 15.37 23.12 12.40
C ASN A 136 15.91 21.73 11.98
N GLN A 137 15.09 20.69 11.81
CA GLN A 137 15.43 19.52 10.99
C GLN A 137 14.30 19.18 10.03
N THR A 138 14.48 19.48 8.75
CA THR A 138 13.54 19.09 7.68
C THR A 138 13.64 17.60 7.41
N GLN A 139 12.61 16.84 7.80
CA GLN A 139 12.27 15.59 7.13
C GLN A 139 10.96 15.80 6.36
N HIS A 140 10.97 15.38 5.10
CA HIS A 140 9.79 15.36 4.24
C HIS A 140 8.76 14.41 4.86
N LEU A 141 7.76 14.96 5.54
CA LEU A 141 6.55 14.22 5.87
C LEU A 141 5.78 14.06 4.55
N ASP A 142 5.65 12.81 4.11
CA ASP A 142 4.76 12.45 3.02
C ASP A 142 3.32 12.59 3.50
N ILE A 143 2.73 13.78 3.31
CA ILE A 143 1.36 14.12 3.69
C ILE A 143 0.40 13.52 2.66
N THR A 144 0.39 12.18 2.58
CA THR A 144 -0.63 11.46 1.80
C THR A 144 -1.79 10.99 2.69
N HIS A 145 -1.63 10.97 4.02
CA HIS A 145 -2.62 10.33 4.93
C HIS A 145 -3.26 11.21 6.01
N LEU A 146 -2.79 12.43 6.28
CA LEU A 146 -3.32 13.23 7.42
C LEU A 146 -4.32 14.33 7.05
N CYS A 147 -4.42 14.66 5.76
CA CYS A 147 -5.48 15.50 5.22
C CYS A 147 -6.29 14.69 4.23
N TYR A 148 -6.99 13.65 4.71
CA TYR A 148 -8.18 13.23 4.00
C TYR A 148 -9.21 14.34 4.18
N THR A 149 -9.28 15.24 3.19
CA THR A 149 -10.61 15.70 2.81
C THR A 149 -11.40 14.45 2.46
N CYS A 150 -12.63 14.36 2.93
CA CYS A 150 -13.64 13.51 2.31
C CYS A 150 -13.79 13.98 0.85
N ALA A 151 -12.84 13.57 0.03
CA ALA A 151 -12.74 13.75 -1.40
C ALA A 151 -11.87 12.60 -1.94
N ASP A 152 -12.07 11.38 -1.43
CA ASP A 152 -12.04 10.24 -2.35
C ASP A 152 -13.35 10.26 -3.16
N SER A 153 -13.48 11.36 -3.89
CA SER A 153 -14.43 11.63 -4.93
C SER A 153 -13.92 10.98 -6.22
N VAL A 154 -13.57 9.68 -6.16
CA VAL A 154 -13.56 8.86 -7.38
C VAL A 154 -15.00 8.56 -7.80
N HIS A 155 -16.00 8.79 -6.93
CA HIS A 155 -17.39 8.50 -7.26
C HIS A 155 -18.40 9.64 -7.07
N CYS A 156 -17.99 10.91 -7.18
CA CYS A 156 -18.95 12.00 -7.28
C CYS A 156 -18.59 12.99 -8.40
N CYS A 157 -19.18 12.71 -9.57
CA CYS A 157 -19.65 13.64 -10.59
C CYS A 157 -18.66 14.19 -11.63
N GLY A 158 -18.64 13.52 -12.79
CA GLY A 158 -18.64 14.16 -14.10
C GLY A 158 -19.32 13.27 -15.15
N PRO A 159 -20.13 13.80 -16.07
CA PRO A 159 -20.76 13.02 -17.16
C PRO A 159 -19.74 12.42 -18.15
N THR A 160 -18.45 12.73 -17.98
CA THR A 160 -17.36 12.33 -18.87
C THR A 160 -17.08 10.83 -18.87
N GLU A 161 -17.18 10.12 -17.73
CA GLU A 161 -16.96 8.66 -17.74
C GLU A 161 -18.08 7.92 -18.49
N ALA A 162 -19.33 8.29 -18.25
CA ALA A 162 -20.49 7.75 -18.97
C ALA A 162 -20.42 8.09 -20.48
N VAL A 163 -20.03 9.31 -20.83
CA VAL A 163 -19.85 9.73 -22.23
C VAL A 163 -18.69 8.97 -22.88
N ILE A 164 -17.55 8.80 -22.20
CA ILE A 164 -16.42 8.00 -22.71
C ILE A 164 -16.84 6.54 -22.92
N ARG A 165 -17.55 5.92 -21.97
CA ARG A 165 -18.09 4.56 -22.13
C ARG A 165 -19.08 4.44 -23.28
N LEU A 166 -19.95 5.44 -23.47
CA LEU A 166 -20.89 5.49 -24.60
C LEU A 166 -20.16 5.63 -25.94
N VAL A 167 -19.15 6.52 -26.01
CA VAL A 167 -18.35 6.73 -27.23
C VAL A 167 -17.56 5.46 -27.58
N LEU A 168 -16.92 4.81 -26.60
CA LEU A 168 -16.21 3.55 -26.84
C LEU A 168 -17.16 2.44 -27.30
N SER A 169 -18.35 2.33 -26.71
CA SER A 169 -19.36 1.34 -27.11
C SER A 169 -19.85 1.59 -28.54
N ALA A 170 -20.08 2.85 -28.92
CA ALA A 170 -20.49 3.23 -30.27
C ALA A 170 -19.39 2.93 -31.30
N LEU A 171 -18.12 3.22 -31.00
CA LEU A 171 -16.99 2.94 -31.90
C LEU A 171 -16.84 1.43 -32.16
N VAL A 172 -16.94 0.61 -31.11
CA VAL A 172 -16.91 -0.86 -31.25
C VAL A 172 -18.10 -1.36 -32.08
N GLY A 173 -19.29 -0.79 -31.89
CA GLY A 173 -20.46 -1.08 -32.71
C GLY A 173 -20.26 -0.75 -34.19
N VAL A 174 -19.66 0.41 -34.52
CA VAL A 174 -19.38 0.78 -35.92
C VAL A 174 -18.37 -0.17 -36.56
N VAL A 175 -17.30 -0.53 -35.85
CA VAL A 175 -16.28 -1.46 -36.36
C VAL A 175 -16.88 -2.84 -36.64
N THR A 176 -17.72 -3.36 -35.74
CA THR A 176 -18.37 -4.66 -35.95
C THR A 176 -19.32 -4.65 -37.16
N VAL A 177 -20.09 -3.58 -37.37
CA VAL A 177 -20.94 -3.43 -38.55
C VAL A 177 -20.12 -3.35 -39.84
N ILE A 178 -19.01 -2.60 -39.85
CA ILE A 178 -18.13 -2.51 -41.03
C ILE A 178 -17.57 -3.89 -41.39
N LEU A 179 -17.10 -4.67 -40.40
CA LEU A 179 -16.60 -6.03 -40.62
C LEU A 179 -17.69 -6.96 -41.16
N LEU A 180 -18.91 -6.89 -40.63
CA LEU A 180 -20.04 -7.68 -41.13
C LEU A 180 -20.43 -7.30 -42.56
N VAL A 181 -20.45 -6.01 -42.89
CA VAL A 181 -20.73 -5.55 -44.26
C VAL A 181 -19.64 -6.00 -45.21
N TYR A 182 -18.38 -5.93 -44.80
CA TYR A 182 -17.26 -6.41 -45.61
C TYR A 182 -17.39 -7.92 -45.87
N ASP A 183 -17.69 -8.70 -44.84
CA ASP A 183 -17.88 -10.14 -44.96
C ASP A 183 -19.08 -10.51 -45.84
N ILE A 184 -20.22 -9.82 -45.70
CA ILE A 184 -21.40 -10.03 -46.57
C ILE A 184 -21.07 -9.66 -48.01
N ARG A 185 -20.38 -8.54 -48.25
CA ARG A 185 -19.97 -8.14 -49.61
C ARG A 185 -18.98 -9.13 -50.20
N SER A 186 -18.04 -9.63 -49.41
CA SER A 186 -17.10 -10.67 -49.83
C SER A 186 -17.84 -11.93 -50.25
N ARG A 187 -18.76 -12.43 -49.40
CA ARG A 187 -19.57 -13.61 -49.72
C ARG A 187 -20.49 -13.38 -50.93
N ARG A 188 -21.06 -12.18 -51.09
CA ARG A 188 -21.87 -11.84 -52.27
C ARG A 188 -21.01 -11.75 -53.53
N ALA A 189 -19.80 -11.20 -53.47
CA ALA A 189 -18.89 -11.18 -54.63
C ALA A 189 -18.52 -12.61 -55.06
N GLU A 190 -18.33 -13.53 -54.11
CA GLU A 190 -18.16 -14.96 -54.41
C GLU A 190 -19.42 -15.58 -55.03
N GLN A 191 -20.62 -15.22 -54.55
CA GLN A 191 -21.88 -15.71 -55.13
C GLN A 191 -22.21 -15.12 -56.51
N ASP A 192 -21.94 -13.83 -56.76
CA ASP A 192 -22.12 -13.20 -58.07
C ASP A 192 -21.16 -13.81 -59.10
N GLN A 193 -19.93 -14.15 -58.69
CA GLN A 193 -18.97 -14.86 -59.52
C GLN A 193 -19.41 -16.32 -59.79
N ALA A 194 -20.06 -16.97 -58.82
CA ALA A 194 -20.65 -18.30 -59.00
C ALA A 194 -21.90 -18.26 -59.91
N HIS A 195 -22.74 -17.22 -59.84
CA HIS A 195 -23.96 -17.10 -60.65
C HIS A 195 -23.69 -16.70 -62.10
N ILE A 196 -22.65 -15.89 -62.37
CA ILE A 196 -22.19 -15.57 -63.73
C ILE A 196 -21.72 -16.84 -64.47
N HIS A 197 -21.26 -17.88 -63.75
CA HIS A 197 -20.85 -19.15 -64.35
C HIS A 197 -22.02 -20.12 -64.65
N THR A 198 -23.24 -19.86 -64.16
CA THR A 198 -24.41 -20.78 -64.28
C THR A 198 -25.59 -20.25 -65.11
N SER A 199 -25.56 -19.04 -65.65
CA SER A 199 -26.58 -18.55 -66.62
C SER A 199 -26.02 -18.31 -68.03
N GLY A 200 -24.85 -18.87 -68.32
CA GLY A 200 -24.21 -18.85 -69.64
C GLY A 200 -24.01 -20.25 -70.21
N THR A 201 -25.05 -21.09 -70.21
CA THR A 201 -25.21 -22.27 -71.08
C THR A 201 -26.69 -22.48 -71.37
#